data_AF-A0A9R0I727-F1
#
_entry.id   AF-A0A9R0I727-F1
#
_cell.length_a   1.000
_cell.length_b   1.000
_cell.length_c   1.000
_cell.angle_alpha   90.00
_cell.angle_beta   90.00
_cell.angle_gamma   90.00
#
_symmetry.space_group_name_H-M   'P 1'
#
loop_
_entity.id
_entity.type
_entity.pdbx_description
1 polymer ?
#
loop_
_entity_poly.entity_id
_entity_poly.type
_entity_poly.pdbx_seq_one_letter_code
_entity_poly.pdbx_strand_id
1 'polypeptide(L)'
;MDMRLRVNTKSSKVNTSLELHEIEEVEPVSPTSEYFLSEVVTLYVLAFLELANPIDFTSILAFLKDVFLNIHPRFSSVVVEDKRGRKSWKKVRVNVEDHIKVPNFPKELSPENYSQHFDDYVSKIATSQLPQHKPLWELHIINNPKHIDAAGIFIFKIDHAIGDGTSLMGVGVLTCFKRVDDPSLPISFPRPTTILKKRNNNTSQTLMNMLMVVPKYISSIFYSLYEFGQGVGTMFLEDDRTPIRSGKTDMSRLGSTRVCSLTLSLNHVKTIKGLLGVTVNDIIVGIIFLGTRLYIQETETDQGRLKKDTRSTASIFVNIRNVGGNLSVEEMRKGKTWGNRITNIEIPLPNLEVDDVTNPLQFIQKAHTIIKRKRTANFGLYLMSGFLEAIRTVFGLQMCRRYCNGCCTLC
;
A
#
# COMPACT_ATOMS: atom_id res chain seq x y z
N MET A 1 -0.27 85.71 -1.32
CA MET A 1 0.96 85.10 -0.79
C MET A 1 0.75 84.92 0.71
N ASP A 2 0.51 83.69 1.17
CA ASP A 2 1.23 83.18 2.34
C ASP A 2 0.94 81.69 2.55
N MET A 3 2.02 81.00 2.91
CA MET A 3 2.26 79.56 2.78
C MET A 3 1.71 78.82 4.01
N ARG A 4 0.74 77.90 3.85
CA ARG A 4 0.32 76.99 4.93
C ARG A 4 1.21 75.73 4.95
N LEU A 5 2.23 75.77 5.80
CA LEU A 5 3.01 74.61 6.24
C LEU A 5 2.14 73.64 7.06
N ARG A 6 2.01 72.39 6.58
CA ARG A 6 1.43 71.28 7.37
C ARG A 6 2.54 70.60 8.16
N VAL A 7 2.52 70.76 9.48
CA VAL A 7 3.31 69.97 10.43
C VAL A 7 2.48 68.76 10.85
N ASN A 8 3.00 67.56 10.61
CA ASN A 8 2.36 66.30 10.94
C ASN A 8 3.01 65.76 12.23
N THR A 9 2.33 65.84 13.37
CA THR A 9 2.82 65.30 14.65
C THR A 9 2.31 63.87 14.86
N LYS A 10 3.28 62.96 14.99
CA LYS A 10 3.08 61.54 15.32
C LYS A 10 2.42 61.40 16.70
N SER A 11 1.34 60.63 16.79
CA SER A 11 0.86 60.05 18.04
C SER A 11 1.37 58.62 18.16
N SER A 12 2.21 58.38 19.15
CA SER A 12 2.69 57.09 19.58
C SER A 12 1.57 56.30 20.27
N LYS A 13 1.11 55.22 19.64
CA LYS A 13 0.46 54.12 20.36
C LYS A 13 1.37 52.90 20.28
N VAL A 14 1.96 52.57 21.41
CA VAL A 14 2.67 51.32 21.67
C VAL A 14 1.62 50.20 21.63
N ASN A 15 1.56 49.46 20.53
CA ASN A 15 0.80 48.22 20.46
C ASN A 15 1.63 47.10 21.08
N THR A 16 1.35 46.86 22.36
CA THR A 16 1.76 45.67 23.11
C THR A 16 0.73 44.58 22.85
N SER A 17 1.02 43.66 21.91
CA SER A 17 0.49 42.29 21.85
C SER A 17 0.92 41.65 20.52
N LEU A 18 2.21 41.32 20.42
CA LEU A 18 2.66 40.22 19.56
C LEU A 18 2.24 38.94 20.29
N GLU A 19 0.97 38.58 20.20
CA GLU A 19 0.56 37.19 20.37
C GLU A 19 1.17 36.43 19.19
N LEU A 20 2.31 35.78 19.43
CA LEU A 20 2.71 34.63 18.63
C LEU A 20 1.55 33.62 18.76
N HIS A 21 0.62 33.65 17.81
CA HIS A 21 -0.08 32.42 17.45
C HIS A 21 1.00 31.42 17.07
N GLU A 22 1.28 30.46 17.95
CA GLU A 22 1.84 29.18 17.55
C GLU A 22 0.97 28.72 16.38
N ILE A 23 1.53 28.75 15.17
CA ILE A 23 0.91 28.14 14.01
C ILE A 23 0.87 26.66 14.36
N GLU A 24 -0.28 26.16 14.83
CA GLU A 24 -0.53 24.72 14.89
C GLU A 24 -0.17 24.19 13.50
N GLU A 25 0.88 23.36 13.42
CA GLU A 25 1.31 22.72 12.17
C GLU A 25 0.19 21.79 11.69
N VAL A 26 -0.76 22.34 10.95
CA VAL A 26 -1.86 21.61 10.33
C VAL A 26 -1.42 21.22 8.92
N GLU A 27 -1.03 19.96 8.72
CA GLU A 27 -0.63 19.44 7.41
C GLU A 27 -1.89 18.96 6.64
N PRO A 28 -2.15 19.41 5.41
CA PRO A 28 -3.29 18.90 4.64
C PRO A 28 -3.12 17.41 4.30
N VAL A 29 -4.22 16.67 4.30
CA VAL A 29 -4.21 15.26 3.86
C VAL A 29 -4.01 15.20 2.34
N SER A 30 -3.11 14.33 1.87
CA SER A 30 -2.91 14.10 0.43
C SER A 30 -4.14 13.43 -0.20
N PRO A 31 -4.45 13.66 -1.49
CA PRO A 31 -5.63 13.06 -2.16
C PRO A 31 -5.77 11.55 -1.99
N THR A 32 -4.68 10.79 -2.09
CA THR A 32 -4.69 9.33 -1.89
C THR A 32 -5.04 8.93 -0.45
N SER A 33 -4.56 9.69 0.52
CA SER A 33 -4.87 9.45 1.94
C SER A 33 -6.29 9.88 2.28
N GLU A 34 -6.81 10.94 1.66
CA GLU A 34 -8.20 11.35 1.76
C GLU A 34 -9.14 10.26 1.22
N TYR A 35 -8.74 9.59 0.15
CA TYR A 35 -9.44 8.44 -0.41
C TYR A 35 -9.52 7.27 0.58
N PHE A 36 -8.41 6.92 1.26
CA PHE A 36 -8.40 5.86 2.28
C PHE A 36 -9.13 6.23 3.58
N LEU A 37 -9.25 7.52 3.87
CA LEU A 37 -10.01 8.03 5.02
C LEU A 37 -11.50 8.22 4.71
N SER A 38 -11.95 7.89 3.49
CA SER A 38 -13.34 8.00 3.08
C SER A 38 -14.11 6.71 3.38
N GLU A 39 -15.45 6.79 3.40
CA GLU A 39 -16.32 5.61 3.50
C GLU A 39 -16.24 4.67 2.28
N VAL A 40 -15.42 5.01 1.28
CA VAL A 40 -15.31 4.26 0.03
C VAL A 40 -14.36 3.07 0.17
N VAL A 41 -13.19 3.26 0.76
CA VAL A 41 -12.19 2.20 0.95
C VAL A 41 -11.45 2.43 2.27
N THR A 42 -11.53 1.46 3.18
CA THR A 42 -10.70 1.43 4.39
C THR A 42 -9.66 0.33 4.23
N LEU A 43 -8.37 0.70 4.24
CA LEU A 43 -7.25 -0.25 4.17
C LEU A 43 -6.42 -0.14 5.44
N TYR A 44 -6.14 -1.30 6.04
CA TYR A 44 -5.20 -1.41 7.14
C TYR A 44 -3.97 -2.19 6.70
N VAL A 45 -2.82 -1.73 7.18
CA VAL A 45 -1.55 -2.45 7.10
C VAL A 45 -1.37 -3.19 8.42
N LEU A 46 -1.25 -4.51 8.34
CA LEU A 46 -0.87 -5.35 9.47
C LEU A 46 0.61 -5.74 9.32
N ALA A 47 1.44 -5.37 10.30
CA ALA A 47 2.84 -5.77 10.35
C ALA A 47 3.07 -6.70 11.55
N PHE A 48 3.59 -7.89 11.27
CA PHE A 48 3.86 -8.94 12.25
C PHE A 48 5.35 -8.97 12.55
N LEU A 49 5.71 -8.94 13.83
CA LEU A 49 7.09 -9.14 14.28
C LEU A 49 7.11 -10.25 15.32
N GLU A 50 7.86 -11.30 15.02
CA GLU A 50 8.12 -12.43 15.92
C GLU A 50 9.40 -12.15 16.70
N LEU A 51 9.34 -12.33 18.01
CA LEU A 51 10.43 -12.00 18.93
C LEU A 51 10.99 -13.27 19.55
N ALA A 52 12.32 -13.34 19.62
CA ALA A 52 13.04 -14.43 20.26
C ALA A 52 12.97 -14.36 21.80
N ASN A 53 12.73 -13.18 22.37
CA ASN A 53 12.67 -12.96 23.81
C ASN A 53 11.26 -12.52 24.24
N PRO A 54 10.82 -12.88 25.46
CA PRO A 54 9.57 -12.41 26.01
C PRO A 54 9.54 -10.89 26.11
N ILE A 55 8.33 -10.36 26.09
CA ILE A 55 8.10 -8.93 26.02
C ILE A 55 8.01 -8.33 27.42
N ASP A 56 8.81 -7.30 27.65
CA ASP A 56 8.66 -6.40 28.80
C ASP A 56 7.82 -5.16 28.41
N PHE A 57 6.73 -4.94 29.16
CA PHE A 57 5.81 -3.84 28.92
C PHE A 57 6.47 -2.47 29.12
N THR A 58 7.38 -2.34 30.09
CA THR A 58 8.11 -1.09 30.34
C THR A 58 8.98 -0.72 29.14
N SER A 59 9.71 -1.71 28.61
CA SER A 59 10.54 -1.54 27.41
C SER A 59 9.74 -1.10 26.19
N ILE A 60 8.51 -1.63 26.00
CA ILE A 60 7.62 -1.20 24.92
C ILE A 60 7.20 0.26 25.08
N LEU A 61 6.81 0.64 26.29
CA LEU A 61 6.36 2.01 26.55
C LEU A 61 7.48 3.02 26.25
N ALA A 62 8.72 2.71 26.65
CA ALA A 62 9.89 3.51 26.33
C ALA A 62 10.11 3.57 24.81
N PHE A 63 10.11 2.42 24.12
CA PHE A 63 10.26 2.36 22.67
C PHE A 63 9.22 3.22 21.94
N LEU A 64 7.95 3.12 22.32
CA LEU A 64 6.88 3.86 21.66
C LEU A 64 7.00 5.38 21.91
N LYS A 65 7.31 5.80 23.14
CA LYS A 65 7.42 7.22 23.52
C LYS A 65 8.67 7.87 22.94
N ASP A 66 9.82 7.21 23.05
CA ASP A 66 11.12 7.81 22.78
C ASP A 66 11.56 7.62 21.33
N VAL A 67 11.12 6.53 20.69
CA VAL A 67 11.50 6.19 19.31
C VAL A 67 10.29 6.37 18.40
N PHE A 68 9.29 5.49 18.47
CA PHE A 68 8.24 5.36 17.45
C PHE A 68 7.48 6.67 17.16
N LEU A 69 6.99 7.35 18.19
CA LEU A 69 6.23 8.60 18.03
C LEU A 69 7.06 9.75 17.45
N ASN A 70 8.37 9.72 17.64
CA ASN A 70 9.30 10.76 17.19
C ASN A 70 9.77 10.57 15.74
N ILE A 71 9.50 9.41 15.14
CA ILE A 71 9.91 9.09 13.77
C ILE A 71 9.21 10.00 12.76
N HIS A 72 7.89 10.17 12.90
CA HIS A 72 7.12 11.00 11.98
C HIS A 72 5.90 11.64 12.66
N PRO A 73 5.62 12.95 12.42
CA PRO A 73 4.49 13.65 13.04
C PRO A 73 3.15 12.93 12.93
N ARG A 74 2.88 12.25 11.80
CA ARG A 74 1.64 11.49 11.55
C ARG A 74 1.33 10.42 12.59
N PHE A 75 2.32 9.81 13.25
CA PHE A 75 2.06 8.86 14.34
C PHE A 75 1.56 9.53 15.62
N SER A 76 1.76 10.84 15.72
CA SER A 76 1.28 11.71 16.78
C SER A 76 0.18 12.67 16.31
N SER A 77 -0.49 12.38 15.19
CA SER A 77 -1.53 13.24 14.62
C SER A 77 -2.87 12.53 14.50
N VAL A 78 -3.94 13.30 14.67
CA VAL A 78 -5.33 12.89 14.37
C VAL A 78 -5.80 13.59 13.10
N VAL A 79 -6.72 12.97 12.39
CA VAL A 79 -7.38 13.58 11.24
C VAL A 79 -8.50 14.48 11.75
N VAL A 80 -8.49 15.74 11.35
CA VAL A 80 -9.59 16.69 11.61
C VAL A 80 -10.20 17.15 10.30
N GLU A 81 -11.51 17.34 10.30
CA GLU A 81 -12.26 17.80 9.13
C GLU A 81 -12.74 19.24 9.36
N ASP A 82 -12.47 20.12 8.39
CA ASP A 82 -12.96 21.50 8.45
C ASP A 82 -14.43 21.61 8.04
N LYS A 83 -15.04 22.79 8.26
CA LYS A 83 -16.45 23.06 7.87
C LYS A 83 -16.72 22.92 6.36
N ARG A 84 -15.69 22.80 5.52
CA ARG A 84 -15.76 22.62 4.07
C ARG A 84 -15.50 21.17 3.65
N GLY A 85 -15.38 20.25 4.61
CA GLY A 85 -15.12 18.82 4.37
C GLY A 85 -13.66 18.48 4.06
N ARG A 86 -12.73 19.41 4.21
CA ARG A 86 -11.30 19.16 3.95
C ARG A 86 -10.65 18.55 5.17
N LYS A 87 -9.91 17.47 4.96
CA LYS A 87 -9.20 16.73 6.01
C LYS A 87 -7.76 17.23 6.17
N SER A 88 -7.33 17.40 7.41
CA SER A 88 -5.94 17.74 7.76
C SER A 88 -5.46 16.94 8.96
N TRP A 89 -4.14 16.76 9.06
CA TRP A 89 -3.48 16.17 10.20
C TRP A 89 -3.23 17.24 11.26
N LYS A 90 -3.72 17.00 12.47
CA LYS A 90 -3.46 17.84 13.64
C LYS A 90 -2.66 17.05 14.66
N LYS A 91 -1.50 17.57 15.06
CA LYS A 91 -0.66 16.96 16.10
C LYS A 91 -1.36 17.00 17.46
N VAL A 92 -1.28 15.90 18.21
CA VAL A 92 -1.86 15.74 19.54
C VAL A 92 -0.86 15.08 20.50
N ARG A 93 -1.11 15.23 21.80
CA ARG A 93 -0.40 14.46 22.81
C ARG A 93 -0.98 13.05 22.87
N VAL A 94 -0.17 12.05 22.59
CA VAL A 94 -0.60 10.65 22.53
C VAL A 94 -0.46 9.98 23.89
N ASN A 95 -1.54 9.36 24.40
CA ASN A 95 -1.44 8.42 25.50
C ASN A 95 -1.18 7.02 24.95
N VAL A 96 0.07 6.57 25.02
CA VAL A 96 0.54 5.35 24.35
C VAL A 96 -0.16 4.09 24.85
N GLU A 97 -0.49 4.03 26.14
CA GLU A 97 -1.13 2.88 26.77
C GLU A 97 -2.50 2.56 26.15
N ASP A 98 -3.23 3.57 25.69
CA ASP A 98 -4.54 3.40 25.06
C ASP A 98 -4.47 2.62 23.72
N HIS A 99 -3.32 2.71 23.05
CA HIS A 99 -3.05 2.09 21.75
C HIS A 99 -2.54 0.65 21.87
N ILE A 100 -2.16 0.22 23.07
CA ILE A 100 -1.67 -1.13 23.32
C ILE A 100 -2.84 -2.05 23.67
N LYS A 101 -2.91 -3.20 22.99
CA LYS A 101 -3.93 -4.23 23.22
C LYS A 101 -3.25 -5.56 23.50
N VAL A 102 -3.53 -6.14 24.66
CA VAL A 102 -3.04 -7.48 25.03
C VAL A 102 -4.23 -8.45 24.98
N PRO A 103 -4.44 -9.20 23.89
CA PRO A 103 -5.46 -10.23 23.82
C PRO A 103 -5.23 -11.33 24.86
N ASN A 104 -6.33 -11.80 25.46
CA ASN A 104 -6.30 -12.91 26.39
C ASN A 104 -6.57 -14.22 25.63
N PHE A 105 -5.52 -15.02 25.42
CA PHE A 105 -5.65 -16.37 24.86
C PHE A 105 -5.84 -17.40 25.97
N PRO A 106 -6.83 -18.30 25.88
CA PRO A 106 -7.01 -19.36 26.87
C PRO A 106 -5.75 -20.23 26.98
N LYS A 107 -5.25 -20.38 28.21
CA LYS A 107 -3.95 -21.04 28.49
C LYS A 107 -3.95 -22.54 28.18
N GLU A 108 -5.12 -23.18 28.11
CA GLU A 108 -5.27 -24.63 27.96
C GLU A 108 -5.48 -25.09 26.51
N LEU A 109 -5.36 -24.19 25.52
CA LEU A 109 -5.52 -24.57 24.11
C LEU A 109 -4.40 -25.51 23.63
N SER A 110 -4.76 -26.52 22.83
CA SER A 110 -3.82 -27.26 22.00
C SER A 110 -3.19 -26.33 20.94
N PRO A 111 -2.05 -26.68 20.35
CA PRO A 111 -1.42 -25.87 19.30
C PRO A 111 -2.34 -25.58 18.10
N GLU A 112 -3.13 -26.56 17.67
CA GLU A 112 -4.05 -26.42 16.52
C GLU A 112 -5.18 -25.45 16.84
N ASN A 113 -5.82 -25.60 18.00
CA ASN A 113 -6.89 -24.70 18.45
C ASN A 113 -6.33 -23.30 18.70
N TYR A 114 -5.09 -23.18 19.20
CA TYR A 114 -4.41 -21.90 19.35
C TYR A 114 -4.22 -21.23 17.98
N SER A 115 -3.76 -21.96 16.97
CA SER A 115 -3.58 -21.43 15.61
C SER A 115 -4.89 -20.90 15.04
N GLN A 116 -5.98 -21.66 15.18
CA GLN A 116 -7.30 -21.22 14.71
C GLN A 116 -7.78 -19.96 15.45
N HIS A 117 -7.64 -19.92 16.78
CA HIS A 117 -7.97 -18.73 17.57
C HIS A 117 -7.11 -17.51 17.19
N PHE A 118 -5.84 -17.73 16.87
CA PHE A 118 -4.95 -16.67 16.38
C PHE A 118 -5.42 -16.13 15.03
N ASP A 119 -5.76 -17.00 14.07
CA ASP A 119 -6.28 -16.60 12.76
C ASP A 119 -7.60 -15.83 12.88
N ASP A 120 -8.50 -16.28 13.75
CA ASP A 120 -9.78 -15.61 14.01
C ASP A 120 -9.56 -14.24 14.66
N TYR A 121 -8.59 -14.13 15.57
CA TYR A 121 -8.19 -12.86 16.17
C TYR A 121 -7.58 -11.92 15.13
N VAL A 122 -6.67 -12.39 14.28
CA VAL A 122 -6.08 -11.62 13.18
C VAL A 122 -7.17 -11.13 12.21
N SER A 123 -8.12 -11.99 11.87
CA SER A 123 -9.25 -11.64 11.01
C SER A 123 -10.15 -10.57 11.65
N LYS A 124 -10.37 -10.66 12.98
CA LYS A 124 -11.12 -9.66 13.74
C LYS A 124 -10.41 -8.30 13.76
N ILE A 125 -9.10 -8.26 14.01
CA ILE A 125 -8.36 -6.99 14.02
C ILE A 125 -8.22 -6.39 12.61
N ALA A 126 -8.14 -7.22 11.57
CA ALA A 126 -8.09 -6.77 10.18
C ALA A 126 -9.38 -6.04 9.75
N THR A 127 -10.51 -6.38 10.37
CA THR A 127 -11.84 -5.83 10.03
C THR A 127 -12.34 -4.77 11.01
N SER A 128 -11.82 -4.72 12.23
CA SER A 128 -12.23 -3.71 13.21
C SER A 128 -11.85 -2.30 12.73
N GLN A 129 -12.68 -1.30 13.02
CA GLN A 129 -12.32 0.08 12.69
C GLN A 129 -11.43 0.71 13.76
N LEU A 130 -10.45 1.51 13.33
CA LEU A 130 -9.64 2.30 14.25
C LEU A 130 -10.42 3.52 14.77
N PRO A 131 -10.23 3.91 16.04
CA PRO A 131 -10.88 5.09 16.61
C PRO A 131 -10.39 6.37 15.93
N GLN A 132 -11.30 7.09 15.26
CA GLN A 132 -10.96 8.30 14.50
C GLN A 132 -10.52 9.51 15.37
N HIS A 133 -10.78 9.45 16.68
CA HIS A 133 -10.38 10.49 17.64
C HIS A 133 -8.97 10.31 18.21
N LYS A 134 -8.24 9.28 17.75
CA LYS A 134 -6.86 8.96 18.16
C LYS A 134 -5.97 8.79 16.92
N PRO A 135 -4.63 8.86 17.08
CA PRO A 135 -3.74 8.48 16.00
C PRO A 135 -4.09 7.10 15.43
N LEU A 136 -4.07 6.98 14.10
CA LEU A 136 -4.64 5.83 13.39
C LEU A 136 -3.71 4.61 13.36
N TRP A 137 -3.30 4.14 14.54
CA TRP A 137 -2.53 2.93 14.72
C TRP A 137 -2.81 2.25 16.08
N GLU A 138 -2.66 0.94 16.13
CA GLU A 138 -2.78 0.10 17.32
C GLU A 138 -1.63 -0.91 17.36
N LEU A 139 -1.19 -1.27 18.56
CA LEU A 139 -0.21 -2.33 18.80
C LEU A 139 -0.87 -3.46 19.57
N HIS A 140 -0.91 -4.66 18.98
CA HIS A 140 -1.36 -5.86 19.66
C HIS A 140 -0.16 -6.72 20.07
N ILE A 141 -0.18 -7.19 21.31
CA ILE A 141 0.95 -7.91 21.93
C ILE A 141 0.49 -9.29 22.36
N ILE A 142 1.13 -10.33 21.84
CA ILE A 142 0.81 -11.73 22.16
C ILE A 142 2.06 -12.37 22.75
N ASN A 143 2.00 -12.77 24.01
CA ASN A 143 3.12 -13.42 24.70
C ASN A 143 2.99 -14.93 24.65
N ASN A 144 4.11 -15.63 24.47
CA ASN A 144 4.20 -17.09 24.48
C ASN A 144 3.20 -17.78 23.55
N PRO A 145 3.20 -17.48 22.24
CA PRO A 145 2.36 -18.20 21.28
C PRO A 145 2.71 -19.69 21.25
N LYS A 146 1.70 -20.57 21.20
CA LYS A 146 1.91 -22.03 21.18
C LYS A 146 2.07 -22.65 19.78
N HIS A 147 1.67 -21.92 18.74
CA HIS A 147 1.63 -22.43 17.36
C HIS A 147 2.92 -22.13 16.57
N ILE A 148 3.83 -21.34 17.14
CA ILE A 148 5.07 -20.90 16.51
C ILE A 148 6.18 -20.84 17.55
N ASP A 149 7.41 -21.10 17.13
CA ASP A 149 8.60 -21.00 17.97
C ASP A 149 9.04 -19.54 18.13
N ALA A 150 8.23 -18.75 18.85
CA ALA A 150 8.52 -17.37 19.20
C ALA A 150 8.14 -17.12 20.65
N ALA A 151 8.91 -16.27 21.35
CA ALA A 151 8.60 -15.87 22.71
C ALA A 151 7.50 -14.78 22.77
N GLY A 152 7.29 -14.07 21.66
CA GLY A 152 6.24 -13.06 21.55
C GLY A 152 5.98 -12.62 20.11
N ILE A 153 4.79 -12.06 19.87
CA ILE A 153 4.37 -11.51 18.58
C ILE A 153 3.86 -10.08 18.79
N PHE A 154 4.40 -9.14 18.02
CA PHE A 154 3.84 -7.81 17.83
C PHE A 154 3.05 -7.74 16.54
N ILE A 155 1.82 -7.25 16.63
CA ILE A 155 1.00 -6.95 15.46
C ILE A 155 0.72 -5.45 15.48
N PHE A 156 1.40 -4.71 14.62
CA PHE A 156 1.07 -3.32 14.34
C PHE A 156 -0.06 -3.26 13.34
N LYS A 157 -1.14 -2.59 13.71
CA LYS A 157 -2.22 -2.23 12.82
C LYS A 157 -2.14 -0.74 12.54
N ILE A 158 -2.01 -0.35 11.27
CA ILE A 158 -1.80 1.03 10.86
C ILE A 158 -2.78 1.34 9.73
N ASP A 159 -3.45 2.49 9.78
CA ASP A 159 -4.27 2.95 8.67
C ASP A 159 -3.40 3.33 7.46
N HIS A 160 -3.78 2.86 6.27
CA HIS A 160 -3.00 3.11 5.05
C HIS A 160 -2.92 4.61 4.69
N ALA A 161 -3.79 5.47 5.23
CA ALA A 161 -3.69 6.92 5.10
C ALA A 161 -2.40 7.50 5.71
N ILE A 162 -1.77 6.82 6.68
CA ILE A 162 -0.51 7.27 7.28
C ILE A 162 0.63 7.19 6.25
N GLY A 163 0.73 6.07 5.53
CA GLY A 163 1.73 5.87 4.50
C GLY A 163 1.66 4.48 3.86
N ASP A 164 2.35 4.34 2.74
CA ASP A 164 2.43 3.09 2.00
C ASP A 164 3.48 2.13 2.56
N GLY A 165 3.49 0.89 2.07
CA GLY A 165 4.43 -0.13 2.52
C GLY A 165 5.91 0.26 2.41
N THR A 166 6.29 1.10 1.44
CA THR A 166 7.69 1.58 1.33
C THR A 166 8.01 2.57 2.45
N SER A 167 7.11 3.52 2.72
CA SER A 167 7.25 4.48 3.82
C SER A 167 7.30 3.74 5.16
N LEU A 168 6.35 2.83 5.39
CA LEU A 168 6.27 2.05 6.64
C LEU A 168 7.46 1.13 6.82
N MET A 169 8.01 0.51 5.77
CA MET A 169 9.26 -0.25 5.86
C MET A 169 10.46 0.64 6.19
N GLY A 170 10.53 1.85 5.65
CA GLY A 170 11.56 2.83 6.01
C GLY A 170 11.48 3.25 7.48
N VAL A 171 10.28 3.35 8.04
CA VAL A 171 10.08 3.68 9.46
C VAL A 171 10.33 2.48 10.36
N GLY A 172 9.58 1.41 10.16
CA GLY A 172 9.65 0.22 10.99
C GLY A 172 11.04 -0.39 10.89
N VAL A 173 11.48 -0.77 9.68
CA VAL A 173 12.68 -1.58 9.54
C VAL A 173 13.97 -0.78 9.55
N LEU A 174 14.02 0.39 8.91
CA LEU A 174 15.27 1.15 8.85
C LEU A 174 15.52 2.09 10.03
N THR A 175 14.49 2.43 10.81
CA THR A 175 14.61 3.44 11.89
C THR A 175 14.36 2.86 13.28
N CYS A 176 13.40 1.95 13.44
CA CYS A 176 13.07 1.39 14.76
C CYS A 176 14.04 0.30 15.21
N PHE A 177 14.61 -0.46 14.27
CA PHE A 177 15.42 -1.63 14.56
C PHE A 177 16.89 -1.41 14.26
N LYS A 178 17.74 -1.98 15.12
CA LYS A 178 19.18 -2.04 14.96
C LYS A 178 19.60 -3.48 14.72
N ARG A 179 20.78 -3.68 14.14
CA ARG A 179 21.29 -5.03 13.96
C ARG A 179 21.67 -5.64 15.31
N VAL A 180 21.48 -6.95 15.43
CA VAL A 180 21.82 -7.71 16.63
C VAL A 180 23.34 -7.91 16.77
N ASP A 181 24.04 -8.07 15.65
CA ASP A 181 25.50 -8.26 15.62
C ASP A 181 26.26 -6.95 15.88
N ASP A 182 25.82 -5.85 15.26
CA ASP A 182 26.40 -4.51 15.49
C ASP A 182 25.32 -3.42 15.49
N PRO A 183 24.90 -2.95 16.67
CA PRO A 183 23.88 -1.90 16.80
C PRO A 183 24.29 -0.53 16.26
N SER A 184 25.58 -0.29 15.99
CA SER A 184 26.07 0.97 15.42
C SER A 184 25.86 1.05 13.91
N LEU A 185 25.70 -0.10 13.25
CA LEU A 185 25.50 -0.19 11.81
C LEU A 185 24.01 -0.19 11.45
N PRO A 186 23.63 0.51 10.37
CA PRO A 186 22.26 0.47 9.89
C PRO A 186 21.90 -0.91 9.34
N ILE A 187 20.62 -1.26 9.39
CA ILE A 187 20.12 -2.46 8.74
C ILE A 187 20.33 -2.33 7.22
N SER A 188 21.07 -3.27 6.65
CA SER A 188 21.46 -3.26 5.25
C SER A 188 20.61 -4.24 4.45
N PHE A 189 19.98 -3.75 3.38
CA PHE A 189 19.32 -4.60 2.40
C PHE A 189 20.19 -4.80 1.16
N PRO A 190 20.09 -5.95 0.47
CA PRO A 190 20.79 -6.17 -0.78
C PRO A 190 20.35 -5.12 -1.79
N ARG A 191 21.29 -4.25 -2.18
CA ARG A 191 21.06 -3.29 -3.27
C ARG A 191 21.22 -4.03 -4.60
N PRO A 192 20.38 -3.76 -5.62
CA PRO A 192 20.65 -4.22 -6.96
C PRO A 192 22.04 -3.72 -7.35
N THR A 193 22.97 -4.63 -7.69
CA THR A 193 24.21 -4.26 -8.33
C THR A 193 23.87 -3.73 -9.71
N THR A 194 23.71 -2.42 -9.83
CA THR A 194 23.69 -1.76 -11.13
C THR A 194 25.08 -1.95 -11.72
N ILE A 195 25.26 -3.01 -12.52
CA ILE A 195 26.40 -3.10 -13.42
C ILE A 195 26.18 -1.96 -14.41
N LEU A 196 26.78 -0.81 -14.12
CA LEU A 196 26.93 0.29 -15.08
C LEU A 196 27.75 -0.28 -16.23
N LYS A 197 27.08 -0.82 -17.25
CA LYS A 197 27.74 -1.17 -18.51
C LYS A 197 28.33 0.13 -19.04
N LYS A 198 29.65 0.25 -18.97
CA LYS A 198 30.42 1.36 -19.53
C LYS A 198 30.05 1.44 -21.02
N ARG A 199 29.29 2.46 -21.39
CA ARG A 199 28.78 2.63 -22.76
C ARG A 199 29.96 3.04 -23.64
N ASN A 200 30.42 2.13 -24.49
CA ASN A 200 31.44 2.44 -25.49
C ASN A 200 30.74 3.15 -26.66
N ASN A 201 31.06 4.42 -26.88
CA ASN A 201 30.39 5.26 -27.88
C ASN A 201 31.03 5.06 -29.25
N ASN A 202 30.55 4.09 -30.03
CA ASN A 202 30.81 4.00 -31.46
C ASN A 202 29.63 4.59 -32.26
N THR A 203 29.92 5.52 -33.18
CA THR A 203 28.94 6.33 -33.91
C THR A 203 27.98 5.50 -34.78
N SER A 204 28.40 4.35 -35.31
CA SER A 204 27.53 3.40 -36.04
C SER A 204 26.53 2.68 -35.12
N GLN A 205 26.87 2.52 -33.84
CA GLN A 205 26.02 1.88 -32.83
C GLN A 205 24.91 2.83 -32.35
N THR A 206 25.10 4.14 -32.47
CA THR A 206 24.09 5.16 -32.12
C THR A 206 22.92 5.18 -33.10
N LEU A 207 23.16 5.04 -34.41
CA LEU A 207 22.12 4.98 -35.42
C LEU A 207 21.32 3.66 -35.33
N MET A 208 22.01 2.53 -35.15
CA MET A 208 21.35 1.22 -34.93
C MET A 208 20.53 1.20 -33.63
N ASN A 209 21.03 1.85 -32.57
CA ASN A 209 20.27 2.02 -31.32
C ASN A 209 19.05 2.92 -31.54
N MET A 210 19.16 4.05 -32.25
CA MET A 210 18.01 4.91 -32.57
C MET A 210 16.94 4.16 -33.37
N LEU A 211 17.34 3.37 -34.38
CA LEU A 211 16.43 2.56 -35.20
C LEU A 211 15.69 1.49 -34.39
N MET A 212 16.32 0.93 -33.35
CA MET A 212 15.66 -0.03 -32.44
C MET A 212 14.88 0.63 -31.29
N VAL A 213 15.18 1.90 -30.99
CA VAL A 213 14.59 2.63 -29.87
C VAL A 213 13.30 3.33 -30.27
N VAL A 214 13.22 3.88 -31.49
CA VAL A 214 12.00 4.55 -32.00
C VAL A 214 10.79 3.61 -32.07
N PRO A 215 10.87 2.38 -32.60
CA PRO A 215 9.75 1.44 -32.58
C PRO A 215 9.31 1.05 -31.17
N LYS A 216 10.26 0.92 -30.23
CA LYS A 216 9.94 0.65 -28.81
C LYS A 216 9.20 1.80 -28.14
N TYR A 217 9.58 3.04 -28.43
CA TYR A 217 8.87 4.22 -27.93
C TYR A 217 7.48 4.34 -28.54
N ILE A 218 7.34 4.16 -29.86
CA ILE A 218 6.03 4.20 -30.53
C ILE A 218 5.12 3.09 -29.99
N SER A 219 5.64 1.86 -29.87
CA SER A 219 4.93 0.73 -29.26
C SER A 219 4.51 1.03 -27.82
N SER A 220 5.37 1.67 -27.02
CA SER A 220 5.03 2.10 -25.66
C SER A 220 3.88 3.12 -25.64
N ILE A 221 3.84 4.07 -26.58
CA ILE A 221 2.74 5.03 -26.72
C ILE A 221 1.44 4.30 -27.09
N PHE A 222 1.48 3.41 -28.08
CA PHE A 222 0.30 2.62 -28.48
C PHE A 222 -0.24 1.77 -27.33
N TYR A 223 0.63 1.03 -26.63
CA TYR A 223 0.22 0.28 -25.45
C TYR A 223 -0.33 1.19 -24.35
N SER A 224 0.27 2.36 -24.14
CA SER A 224 -0.22 3.33 -23.15
C SER A 224 -1.61 3.84 -23.45
N LEU A 225 -1.91 4.17 -24.71
CA LEU A 225 -3.23 4.60 -25.14
C LEU A 225 -4.26 3.46 -25.06
N TYR A 226 -3.86 2.25 -25.46
CA TYR A 226 -4.70 1.06 -25.34
C TYR A 226 -5.05 0.76 -23.88
N GLU A 227 -4.07 0.75 -22.99
CA GLU A 227 -4.27 0.49 -21.56
C GLU A 227 -5.09 1.60 -20.89
N PHE A 228 -4.89 2.87 -21.29
CA PHE A 228 -5.75 3.98 -20.85
C PHE A 228 -7.20 3.76 -21.30
N GLY A 229 -7.43 3.44 -22.58
CA GLY A 229 -8.76 3.16 -23.12
C GLY A 229 -9.44 1.97 -22.45
N GLN A 230 -8.70 0.90 -22.18
CA GLN A 230 -9.20 -0.23 -21.39
C GLN A 230 -9.61 0.21 -19.98
N GLY A 231 -8.77 0.94 -19.27
CA GLY A 231 -9.09 1.41 -17.91
C GLY A 231 -10.25 2.41 -17.87
N VAL A 232 -10.46 3.21 -18.93
CA VAL A 232 -11.68 4.01 -19.06
C VAL A 232 -12.88 3.10 -19.30
N GLY A 233 -12.74 2.08 -20.13
CA GLY A 233 -13.78 1.10 -20.41
C GLY A 233 -14.21 0.31 -19.18
N THR A 234 -13.28 -0.08 -18.31
CA THR A 234 -13.60 -0.78 -17.05
C THR A 234 -14.44 0.09 -16.11
N MET A 235 -14.35 1.42 -16.16
CA MET A 235 -15.24 2.31 -15.39
C MET A 235 -16.72 2.15 -15.74
N PHE A 236 -17.02 1.71 -16.97
CA PHE A 236 -18.38 1.52 -17.48
C PHE A 236 -18.79 0.05 -17.56
N LEU A 237 -17.84 -0.88 -17.39
CA LEU A 237 -18.04 -2.31 -17.55
C LEU A 237 -17.78 -3.05 -16.24
N GLU A 238 -18.86 -3.42 -15.56
CA GLU A 238 -18.80 -4.19 -14.31
C GLU A 238 -18.38 -5.64 -14.56
N ASP A 239 -17.36 -6.16 -13.86
CA ASP A 239 -17.01 -7.59 -13.93
C ASP A 239 -18.20 -8.49 -13.58
N ASP A 240 -18.17 -9.71 -14.14
CA ASP A 240 -19.18 -10.72 -13.89
C ASP A 240 -19.25 -11.06 -12.40
N ARG A 241 -20.47 -11.38 -11.94
CA ARG A 241 -20.64 -11.96 -10.60
C ARG A 241 -20.00 -13.34 -10.58
N THR A 242 -19.10 -13.53 -9.63
CA THR A 242 -18.30 -14.74 -9.43
C THR A 242 -18.16 -14.98 -7.93
N PRO A 243 -17.66 -16.14 -7.48
CA PRO A 243 -17.44 -16.40 -6.05
C PRO A 243 -16.48 -15.39 -5.39
N ILE A 244 -15.58 -14.78 -6.17
CA ILE A 244 -14.68 -13.72 -5.72
C ILE A 244 -15.30 -12.31 -5.80
N ARG A 245 -16.44 -12.15 -6.49
CA ARG A 245 -17.22 -10.90 -6.56
C ARG A 245 -18.71 -11.18 -6.44
N SER A 246 -19.21 -11.05 -5.21
CA SER A 246 -20.63 -11.24 -4.89
C SER A 246 -21.55 -10.12 -5.40
N GLY A 247 -20.99 -8.96 -5.76
CA GLY A 247 -21.74 -7.74 -6.13
C GLY A 247 -22.43 -7.05 -4.94
N LYS A 248 -22.25 -7.56 -3.71
CA LYS A 248 -22.68 -6.91 -2.47
C LYS A 248 -21.42 -6.48 -1.70
N THR A 249 -21.11 -5.18 -1.73
CA THR A 249 -19.89 -4.60 -1.16
C THR A 249 -20.08 -4.14 0.29
N ASP A 250 -20.80 -4.90 1.11
CA ASP A 250 -20.92 -4.57 2.54
C ASP A 250 -19.81 -5.27 3.33
N MET A 251 -18.57 -4.79 3.13
CA MET A 251 -17.38 -5.25 3.86
C MET A 251 -17.38 -4.81 5.34
N SER A 252 -18.35 -3.97 5.75
CA SER A 252 -18.47 -3.48 7.12
C SER A 252 -19.02 -4.52 8.10
N ARG A 253 -19.54 -5.65 7.59
CA ARG A 253 -20.05 -6.73 8.43
C ARG A 253 -18.91 -7.46 9.13
N LEU A 254 -18.88 -7.35 10.46
CA LEU A 254 -18.01 -8.14 11.33
C LEU A 254 -18.19 -9.64 11.03
N GLY A 255 -17.08 -10.33 10.73
CA GLY A 255 -17.08 -11.76 10.38
C GLY A 255 -17.16 -12.10 8.87
N SER A 256 -17.14 -11.10 7.98
CA SER A 256 -17.16 -11.31 6.52
C SER A 256 -15.78 -11.54 5.88
N THR A 257 -14.68 -11.37 6.63
CA THR A 257 -13.31 -11.50 6.12
C THR A 257 -12.53 -12.49 6.97
N ARG A 258 -11.81 -13.40 6.31
CA ARG A 258 -10.87 -14.33 6.93
C ARG A 258 -9.48 -14.06 6.36
N VAL A 259 -8.52 -13.82 7.24
CA VAL A 259 -7.11 -13.72 6.86
C VAL A 259 -6.52 -15.12 6.87
N CYS A 260 -5.92 -15.52 5.74
CA CYS A 260 -5.20 -16.79 5.62
C CYS A 260 -3.76 -16.49 5.18
N SER A 261 -2.80 -17.29 5.63
CA SER A 261 -1.41 -17.16 5.24
C SER A 261 -0.93 -18.41 4.50
N LEU A 262 -0.02 -18.23 3.53
CA LEU A 262 0.63 -19.31 2.79
C LEU A 262 2.12 -19.01 2.71
N THR A 263 2.95 -19.96 3.13
CA THR A 263 4.40 -19.84 3.05
C THR A 263 4.94 -20.59 1.84
N LEU A 264 5.67 -19.88 0.98
CA LEU A 264 6.29 -20.44 -0.22
C LEU A 264 7.82 -20.44 -0.09
N SER A 265 8.46 -21.54 -0.50
CA SER A 265 9.92 -21.65 -0.53
C SER A 265 10.53 -20.70 -1.57
N LEU A 266 11.36 -19.77 -1.11
CA LEU A 266 12.06 -18.84 -2.00
C LEU A 266 13.01 -19.57 -2.97
N ASN A 267 13.54 -20.72 -2.58
CA ASN A 267 14.42 -21.52 -3.45
C ASN A 267 13.65 -22.11 -4.62
N HIS A 268 12.43 -22.60 -4.40
CA HIS A 268 11.56 -23.07 -5.49
C HIS A 268 11.19 -21.93 -6.43
N VAL A 269 10.80 -20.77 -5.88
CA VAL A 269 10.49 -19.58 -6.68
C VAL A 269 11.69 -19.13 -7.52
N LYS A 270 12.91 -19.12 -6.96
CA LYS A 270 14.14 -18.80 -7.69
C LYS A 270 14.46 -19.83 -8.79
N THR A 271 14.16 -21.09 -8.56
CA THR A 271 14.35 -22.17 -9.56
C THR A 271 13.42 -21.95 -10.75
N ILE A 272 12.12 -21.74 -10.50
CA ILE A 272 11.12 -21.45 -11.54
C ILE A 272 11.50 -20.17 -12.31
N LYS A 273 11.95 -19.14 -11.59
CA LYS A 273 12.44 -17.89 -12.18
C LYS A 273 13.56 -18.15 -13.17
N GLY A 274 14.53 -18.99 -12.81
CA GLY A 274 15.65 -19.37 -13.67
C GLY A 274 15.22 -20.13 -14.91
N LEU A 275 14.28 -21.08 -14.75
CA LEU A 275 13.77 -21.91 -15.85
C LEU A 275 12.96 -21.11 -16.87
N LEU A 276 12.11 -20.18 -16.42
CA LEU A 276 11.20 -19.44 -17.28
C LEU A 276 11.75 -18.07 -17.73
N GLY A 277 12.85 -17.60 -17.16
CA GLY A 277 13.41 -16.27 -17.48
C GLY A 277 12.52 -15.10 -17.03
N VAL A 278 11.67 -15.29 -16.03
CA VAL A 278 10.70 -14.31 -15.53
C VAL A 278 11.16 -13.65 -14.22
N THR A 279 10.32 -12.81 -13.60
CA THR A 279 10.58 -12.23 -12.28
C THR A 279 9.82 -12.95 -11.16
N VAL A 280 10.22 -12.71 -9.90
CA VAL A 280 9.51 -13.26 -8.73
C VAL A 280 8.04 -12.83 -8.72
N ASN A 281 7.76 -11.55 -9.01
CA ASN A 281 6.39 -11.04 -9.03
C ASN A 281 5.53 -11.74 -10.09
N ASP A 282 6.11 -12.05 -11.26
CA ASP A 282 5.37 -12.75 -12.33
C ASP A 282 4.93 -14.15 -11.88
N ILE A 283 5.80 -14.85 -11.12
CA ILE A 283 5.50 -16.17 -10.57
C ILE A 283 4.38 -16.09 -9.53
N ILE A 284 4.50 -15.16 -8.56
CA ILE A 284 3.49 -15.02 -7.50
C ILE A 284 2.13 -14.62 -8.08
N VAL A 285 2.09 -13.67 -9.02
CA VAL A 285 0.86 -13.28 -9.70
C VAL A 285 0.29 -14.45 -10.52
N GLY A 286 1.13 -15.21 -11.21
CA GLY A 286 0.70 -16.42 -11.93
C GLY A 286 0.05 -17.47 -11.02
N ILE A 287 0.64 -17.72 -9.85
CA ILE A 287 0.08 -18.63 -8.83
C ILE A 287 -1.27 -18.12 -8.33
N ILE A 288 -1.38 -16.82 -8.01
CA ILE A 288 -2.64 -16.20 -7.56
C ILE A 288 -3.71 -16.31 -8.64
N PHE A 289 -3.37 -16.02 -9.89
CA PHE A 289 -4.31 -16.09 -11.02
C PHE A 289 -4.82 -17.51 -11.25
N LEU A 290 -3.93 -18.49 -11.27
CA LEU A 290 -4.30 -19.88 -11.44
C LEU A 290 -5.17 -20.36 -10.27
N GLY A 291 -4.74 -20.13 -9.04
CA GLY A 291 -5.49 -20.53 -7.83
C GLY A 291 -6.87 -19.89 -7.77
N THR A 292 -6.97 -18.61 -8.15
CA THR A 292 -8.26 -17.90 -8.23
C THR A 292 -9.17 -18.51 -9.29
N ARG A 293 -8.64 -18.86 -10.47
CA ARG A 293 -9.44 -19.47 -11.54
C ARG A 293 -9.91 -20.87 -11.17
N LEU A 294 -9.05 -21.69 -10.57
CA LEU A 294 -9.42 -23.00 -10.05
C LEU A 294 -10.52 -22.90 -8.99
N TYR A 295 -10.42 -21.94 -8.07
CA TYR A 295 -11.45 -21.69 -7.05
C TYR A 295 -12.80 -21.29 -7.65
N ILE A 296 -12.80 -20.37 -8.63
CA ILE A 296 -14.03 -19.97 -9.33
C ILE A 296 -14.67 -21.19 -10.02
N GLN A 297 -13.86 -21.98 -10.73
CA GLN A 297 -14.35 -23.14 -11.47
C GLN A 297 -14.97 -24.20 -10.55
N GLU A 298 -14.28 -24.54 -9.45
CA GLU A 298 -14.77 -25.54 -8.50
C GLU A 298 -16.10 -25.07 -7.88
N THR A 299 -16.13 -23.84 -7.37
CA THR A 299 -17.30 -23.30 -6.67
C THR A 299 -18.52 -23.13 -7.59
N GLU A 300 -18.31 -22.72 -8.85
CA GLU A 300 -19.40 -22.59 -9.82
C GLU A 300 -19.90 -23.98 -10.29
N THR A 301 -19.00 -24.96 -10.42
CA THR A 301 -19.36 -26.36 -10.73
C THR A 301 -20.22 -26.95 -9.62
N ASP A 302 -19.83 -26.77 -8.35
CA ASP A 302 -20.62 -27.20 -7.17
C ASP A 302 -22.02 -26.56 -7.13
N GLN A 303 -22.15 -25.33 -7.63
CA GLN A 303 -23.42 -24.61 -7.72
C GLN A 303 -24.22 -24.92 -9.00
N GLY A 304 -23.77 -25.86 -9.82
CA GLY A 304 -24.43 -26.24 -11.09
C GLY A 304 -24.36 -25.17 -12.17
N ARG A 305 -23.43 -24.21 -12.07
CA ARG A 305 -23.23 -23.11 -13.02
C ARG A 305 -21.98 -23.38 -13.86
N LEU A 306 -22.17 -23.61 -15.16
CA LEU A 306 -21.06 -23.81 -16.11
C LEU A 306 -20.66 -22.49 -16.76
N LYS A 307 -19.96 -21.61 -16.04
CA LYS A 307 -19.34 -20.41 -16.63
C LYS A 307 -17.82 -20.56 -16.65
N LYS A 308 -17.27 -21.00 -17.79
CA LYS A 308 -15.81 -21.09 -18.01
C LYS A 308 -15.17 -19.72 -18.26
N ASP A 309 -15.89 -18.81 -18.92
CA ASP A 309 -15.37 -17.50 -19.30
C ASP A 309 -16.06 -16.40 -18.50
N THR A 310 -15.51 -16.07 -17.33
CA THR A 310 -15.96 -14.93 -16.53
C THR A 310 -14.92 -13.82 -16.58
N ARG A 311 -15.38 -12.60 -16.92
CA ARG A 311 -14.52 -11.43 -16.82
C ARG A 311 -14.22 -11.18 -15.35
N SER A 312 -12.94 -11.14 -15.02
CA SER A 312 -12.46 -10.83 -13.69
C SER A 312 -11.19 -10.00 -13.81
N THR A 313 -11.10 -8.96 -13.00
CA THR A 313 -10.00 -8.00 -13.00
C THR A 313 -9.38 -7.93 -11.60
N ALA A 314 -8.05 -8.07 -11.55
CA ALA A 314 -7.24 -7.90 -10.35
C ALA A 314 -6.70 -6.49 -10.31
N SER A 315 -6.69 -5.89 -9.13
CA SER A 315 -6.01 -4.61 -8.88
C SER A 315 -4.67 -4.86 -8.21
N ILE A 316 -3.58 -4.39 -8.81
CA ILE A 316 -2.24 -4.54 -8.23
C ILE A 316 -1.66 -3.16 -7.91
N PHE A 317 -1.32 -2.94 -6.64
CA PHE A 317 -0.63 -1.71 -6.22
C PHE A 317 0.85 -1.74 -6.61
N VAL A 318 1.32 -0.65 -7.21
CA VAL A 318 2.72 -0.44 -7.58
C VAL A 318 3.24 0.86 -6.99
N ASN A 319 4.51 0.85 -6.60
CA ASN A 319 5.21 2.03 -6.11
C ASN A 319 5.56 2.95 -7.28
N ILE A 320 5.20 4.23 -7.19
CA ILE A 320 5.49 5.25 -8.22
C ILE A 320 6.72 6.09 -7.92
N ARG A 321 7.48 5.80 -6.85
CA ARG A 321 8.73 6.50 -6.55
C ARG A 321 9.77 6.20 -7.63
N ASN A 322 10.29 7.25 -8.25
CA ASN A 322 11.38 7.15 -9.23
C ASN A 322 12.77 7.06 -8.58
N VAL A 323 12.89 6.29 -7.49
CA VAL A 323 14.15 6.13 -6.76
C VAL A 323 14.41 4.64 -6.56
N GLY A 324 15.55 4.16 -7.04
CA GLY A 324 15.96 2.77 -6.88
C GLY A 324 16.47 2.50 -5.46
N GLY A 325 15.92 1.47 -4.80
CA GLY A 325 16.37 1.01 -3.49
C GLY A 325 15.48 1.44 -2.32
N ASN A 326 15.87 1.01 -1.12
CA ASN A 326 15.17 1.36 0.11
C ASN A 326 15.66 2.73 0.59
N LEU A 327 14.72 3.65 0.84
CA LEU A 327 15.01 4.98 1.34
C LEU A 327 14.86 5.01 2.86
N SER A 328 15.77 5.70 3.54
CA SER A 328 15.58 6.10 4.93
C SER A 328 14.50 7.17 5.05
N VAL A 329 13.94 7.33 6.26
CA VAL A 329 12.93 8.36 6.55
C VAL A 329 13.46 9.75 6.23
N GLU A 330 14.72 10.02 6.57
CA GLU A 330 15.34 11.32 6.34
C GLU A 330 15.55 11.62 4.85
N GLU A 331 15.92 10.62 4.05
CA GLU A 331 15.99 10.74 2.59
C GLU A 331 14.60 11.00 1.99
N MET A 332 13.57 10.29 2.48
CA MET A 332 12.19 10.52 2.03
C MET A 332 11.68 11.91 2.40
N ARG A 333 12.03 12.41 3.60
CA ARG A 333 11.67 13.74 4.07
C ARG A 333 12.34 14.83 3.24
N LYS A 334 13.66 14.72 3.01
CA LYS A 334 14.41 15.63 2.13
C LYS A 334 13.87 15.64 0.71
N GLY A 335 13.52 14.46 0.19
CA GLY A 335 12.94 14.31 -1.15
C GLY A 335 11.45 14.62 -1.27
N LYS A 336 10.75 14.95 -0.16
CA LYS A 336 9.28 15.09 -0.11
C LYS A 336 8.53 13.88 -0.70
N THR A 337 9.09 12.68 -0.55
CA THR A 337 8.55 11.41 -1.07
C THR A 337 7.90 10.54 0.01
N TRP A 338 7.83 11.04 1.24
CA TRP A 338 7.14 10.39 2.36
C TRP A 338 5.62 10.30 2.14
N GLY A 339 5.00 9.24 2.65
CA GLY A 339 3.55 9.00 2.60
C GLY A 339 3.11 8.10 1.46
N ASN A 340 1.84 8.17 1.06
CA ASN A 340 1.30 7.32 0.01
C ASN A 340 1.82 7.72 -1.39
N ARG A 341 2.67 6.89 -1.97
CA ARG A 341 3.15 6.98 -3.36
C ARG A 341 2.97 5.63 -4.05
N ILE A 342 1.72 5.20 -4.08
CA ILE A 342 1.27 4.02 -4.78
C ILE A 342 0.22 4.40 -5.81
N THR A 343 0.17 3.63 -6.89
CA THR A 343 -0.94 3.64 -7.84
C THR A 343 -1.38 2.20 -8.08
N ASN A 344 -2.62 2.00 -8.49
CA ASN A 344 -3.13 0.69 -8.85
C ASN A 344 -3.01 0.47 -10.36
N ILE A 345 -2.73 -0.76 -10.74
CA ILE A 345 -2.80 -1.24 -12.12
C ILE A 345 -3.85 -2.33 -12.17
N GLU A 346 -4.85 -2.14 -13.01
CA GLU A 346 -5.86 -3.17 -13.29
C GLU A 346 -5.30 -4.19 -14.28
N ILE A 347 -5.42 -5.46 -13.94
CA ILE A 347 -4.96 -6.57 -14.77
C ILE A 347 -6.09 -7.57 -14.96
N PRO A 348 -6.48 -7.88 -16.21
CA PRO A 348 -7.46 -8.93 -16.46
C PRO A 348 -6.88 -10.28 -16.01
N LEU A 349 -7.66 -11.04 -15.24
CA LEU A 349 -7.33 -12.43 -14.92
C LEU A 349 -7.47 -13.25 -16.20
N PRO A 350 -6.42 -13.96 -16.66
CA PRO A 350 -6.54 -14.89 -17.78
C PRO A 350 -7.60 -15.96 -17.49
N ASN A 351 -8.40 -16.34 -18.49
CA ASN A 351 -9.30 -17.48 -18.37
C ASN A 351 -8.49 -18.79 -18.38
N LEU A 352 -9.08 -19.83 -17.82
CA LEU A 352 -8.47 -21.14 -17.74
C LEU A 352 -8.69 -21.91 -19.05
N GLU A 353 -7.62 -22.24 -19.74
CA GLU A 353 -7.64 -23.08 -20.94
C GLU A 353 -7.36 -24.55 -20.56
N VAL A 354 -7.70 -25.49 -21.45
CA VAL A 354 -7.54 -26.93 -21.19
C VAL A 354 -6.08 -27.29 -20.91
N ASP A 355 -5.15 -26.68 -21.65
CA ASP A 355 -3.72 -26.94 -21.53
C ASP A 355 -3.13 -26.38 -20.23
N ASP A 356 -3.74 -25.35 -19.65
CA ASP A 356 -3.23 -24.69 -18.43
C ASP A 356 -3.27 -25.61 -17.21
N VAL A 357 -4.23 -26.53 -17.14
CA VAL A 357 -4.34 -27.52 -16.05
C VAL A 357 -3.23 -28.55 -16.16
N THR A 358 -2.88 -28.94 -17.39
CA THR A 358 -1.79 -29.91 -17.65
C THR A 358 -0.41 -29.27 -17.51
N ASN A 359 -0.29 -27.96 -17.75
CA ASN A 359 0.95 -27.21 -17.64
C ASN A 359 0.73 -25.86 -16.93
N PRO A 360 0.75 -25.84 -15.57
CA PRO A 360 0.48 -24.63 -14.80
C PRO A 360 1.54 -23.52 -15.00
N LEU A 361 2.69 -23.83 -15.61
CA LEU A 361 3.71 -22.83 -15.93
C LEU A 361 3.24 -21.86 -17.02
N GLN A 362 2.27 -22.25 -17.85
CA GLN A 362 1.68 -21.36 -18.86
C GLN A 362 1.01 -20.14 -18.21
N PHE A 363 0.36 -20.30 -17.06
CA PHE A 363 -0.24 -19.18 -16.32
C PHE A 363 0.80 -18.16 -15.85
N ILE A 364 2.00 -18.61 -15.48
CA ILE A 364 3.12 -17.72 -15.14
C ILE A 364 3.57 -16.94 -16.37
N GLN A 365 3.63 -17.57 -17.54
CA GLN A 365 3.97 -16.89 -18.79
C GLN A 365 2.90 -15.88 -19.23
N LYS A 366 1.62 -16.22 -19.07
CA LYS A 366 0.48 -15.31 -19.29
C LYS A 366 0.60 -14.09 -18.37
N ALA A 367 0.81 -14.31 -17.07
CA ALA A 367 1.02 -13.23 -16.09
C ALA A 367 2.23 -12.36 -16.47
N HIS A 368 3.38 -12.97 -16.80
CA HIS A 368 4.58 -12.25 -17.23
C HIS A 368 4.30 -11.36 -18.44
N THR A 369 3.60 -11.87 -19.46
CA THR A 369 3.28 -11.11 -20.68
C THR A 369 2.42 -9.90 -20.36
N ILE A 370 1.40 -10.06 -19.52
CA ILE A 370 0.51 -8.97 -19.14
C ILE A 370 1.25 -7.91 -18.30
N ILE A 371 2.01 -8.34 -17.29
CA ILE A 371 2.78 -7.43 -16.41
C ILE A 371 3.83 -6.67 -17.22
N LYS A 372 4.54 -7.34 -18.13
CA LYS A 372 5.54 -6.71 -19.01
C LYS A 372 4.89 -5.65 -19.91
N ARG A 373 3.71 -5.92 -20.46
CA ARG A 373 2.96 -4.96 -21.26
C ARG A 373 2.56 -3.74 -20.42
N LYS A 374 1.97 -3.94 -19.24
CA LYS A 374 1.58 -2.86 -18.31
C LYS A 374 2.77 -2.00 -17.87
N ARG A 375 3.94 -2.61 -17.60
CA ARG A 375 5.19 -1.89 -17.28
C ARG A 375 5.76 -1.10 -18.47
N THR A 376 5.47 -1.53 -19.69
CA THR A 376 5.90 -0.79 -20.90
C THR A 376 4.94 0.37 -21.19
N ALA A 377 3.71 0.31 -20.66
CA ALA A 377 2.65 1.29 -20.80
C ALA A 377 2.66 2.38 -19.71
N ASN A 378 3.84 2.78 -19.22
CA ASN A 378 3.98 3.73 -18.10
C ASN A 378 3.26 5.07 -18.33
N PHE A 379 3.20 5.55 -19.58
CA PHE A 379 2.50 6.78 -19.92
C PHE A 379 0.98 6.68 -19.69
N GLY A 380 0.41 5.48 -19.87
CA GLY A 380 -1.02 5.23 -19.63
C GLY A 380 -1.41 5.43 -18.16
N LEU A 381 -0.51 5.13 -17.21
CA LEU A 381 -0.74 5.36 -15.78
C LEU A 381 -0.83 6.85 -15.45
N TYR A 382 0.01 7.68 -16.07
CA TYR A 382 -0.04 9.13 -15.89
C TYR A 382 -1.32 9.74 -16.48
N LEU A 383 -1.74 9.26 -17.66
CA LEU A 383 -3.02 9.67 -18.27
C LEU A 383 -4.20 9.31 -17.37
N MET A 384 -4.23 8.08 -16.85
CA MET A 384 -5.29 7.63 -15.94
C MET A 384 -5.31 8.44 -14.64
N SER A 385 -4.14 8.68 -14.04
CA SER A 385 -4.03 9.50 -12.83
C SER A 385 -4.53 10.93 -13.08
N GLY A 386 -4.19 11.55 -14.21
CA GLY A 386 -4.68 12.88 -14.57
C GLY A 386 -6.18 12.90 -14.82
N PHE A 387 -6.71 11.86 -15.47
CA PHE A 387 -8.14 11.70 -15.71
C PHE A 387 -8.95 11.56 -14.42
N LEU A 388 -8.49 10.72 -13.47
CA LEU A 388 -9.13 10.56 -12.16
C LEU A 388 -9.08 11.86 -11.35
N GLU A 389 -7.98 12.60 -11.40
CA GLU A 389 -7.86 13.90 -10.73
C GLU A 389 -8.81 14.95 -11.33
N ALA A 390 -8.99 14.94 -12.65
CA ALA A 390 -9.96 15.79 -13.32
C ALA A 390 -11.40 15.41 -12.92
N ILE A 391 -11.74 14.13 -12.89
CA ILE A 391 -13.05 13.66 -12.40
C ILE A 391 -13.28 14.09 -10.96
N ARG A 392 -12.27 13.90 -10.09
CA ARG A 392 -12.34 14.30 -8.68
C ARG A 392 -12.62 15.80 -8.54
N THR A 393 -11.93 16.63 -9.33
CA THR A 393 -12.06 18.09 -9.30
C THR A 393 -13.43 18.54 -9.80
N VAL A 394 -13.96 17.92 -10.84
CA VAL A 394 -15.21 18.34 -11.51
C VAL A 394 -16.46 17.74 -10.85
N PHE A 395 -16.42 16.47 -10.47
CA PHE A 395 -17.59 15.71 -10.02
C PHE A 395 -17.51 15.24 -8.57
N GLY A 396 -16.41 15.52 -7.86
CA GLY A 396 -16.20 15.11 -6.48
C GLY A 396 -15.85 13.63 -6.29
N LEU A 397 -15.60 13.24 -5.04
CA LEU A 397 -15.15 11.89 -4.66
C LEU A 397 -16.20 10.79 -4.92
N GLN A 398 -17.49 11.14 -4.97
CA GLN A 398 -18.60 10.18 -5.16
C GLN A 398 -18.59 9.53 -6.55
N MET A 399 -18.12 10.22 -7.60
CA MET A 399 -18.00 9.61 -8.93
C MET A 399 -16.76 8.71 -9.05
N CYS A 400 -15.68 9.02 -8.31
CA CYS A 400 -14.52 8.13 -8.19
C CYS A 400 -14.86 6.79 -7.51
N ARG A 401 -15.89 6.76 -6.65
CA ARG A 401 -16.40 5.52 -6.02
C ARG A 401 -16.91 4.50 -7.05
N ARG A 402 -17.56 4.94 -8.13
CA ARG A 402 -18.04 4.02 -9.19
C ARG A 402 -16.89 3.30 -9.88
N TYR A 403 -15.77 3.99 -10.09
CA TYR A 403 -14.57 3.38 -10.67
C TYR A 403 -14.03 2.25 -9.78
N CYS A 404 -13.82 2.51 -8.49
CA CYS A 404 -13.24 1.51 -7.60
C CYS A 404 -14.20 0.36 -7.26
N ASN A 405 -15.52 0.61 -7.22
CA ASN A 405 -16.52 -0.44 -6.98
C ASN A 405 -16.86 -1.26 -8.23
N GLY A 406 -16.68 -0.68 -9.42
CA GLY A 406 -17.00 -1.32 -10.70
C GLY A 406 -15.92 -2.29 -11.18
N CYS A 407 -14.65 -2.04 -10.86
CA CYS A 407 -13.51 -2.71 -11.49
C CYS A 407 -12.80 -3.77 -10.62
N CYS A 408 -12.92 -3.76 -9.29
CA CYS A 408 -12.09 -4.60 -8.43
C CYS A 408 -12.81 -5.87 -7.95
N THR A 409 -12.40 -7.00 -8.51
CA THR A 409 -12.88 -8.35 -8.15
C THR A 409 -11.88 -9.06 -7.22
N LEU A 410 -10.61 -8.63 -7.22
CA LEU A 410 -9.54 -9.12 -6.34
C LEU A 410 -8.59 -7.94 -6.02
N CYS A 411 -8.35 -7.65 -4.73
CA CYS A 411 -7.42 -6.60 -4.25
C CYS A 411 -6.28 -7.21 -3.45
#